data_AF-A0A067BMS3-F1
#
_entry.id   AF-A0A067BMS3-F1
#
_cell.length_a   1.000
_cell.length_b   1.000
_cell.length_c   1.000
_cell.angle_alpha   90.00
_cell.angle_beta   90.00
_cell.angle_gamma   90.00
#
_symmetry.space_group_name_H-M   'P 1'
#
loop_
_entity.id
_entity.type
_entity.pdbx_description
1 polymer ?
#
loop_
_entity_poly.entity_id
_entity_poly.type
_entity_poly.pdbx_seq_one_letter_code
_entity_poly.pdbx_strand_id
1 'polypeptide(L)'
;MKLFGLVAFAATSSLAQFQDTCSQQLTDAVAECQKSAGIDDLKLFIPAIKDGAGRDNYCGNAWAGCAKLKLLAPASDCIFWIWKGWSVNPSKELACPADQTTMLCTPNRLAVSEGYGLLYANTIQSNTNEQFAYNNETKAIVAKSNGQCLDVYKDNNQFKLHTYACDSKNTNQKWTITNHKVQHAVHGVCLQADLGHPGAAVGVAPCSGASETNQWFDACDRVPKGYVQLRAATGKNLLEYNSGLYLNPGGHDFNDIFEWGNGLLKSASNGQCLDVYKDGNGQFKLHTYACDSNNGNQKWTIANNVVKHATHNNICLDADPTYADSHAQVWECTPNNPNQQWTLLQYSK
;
A
#
# COMPACT_ATOMS: atom_id res chain seq x y z
N MET A 1 -42.33 -61.33 -21.15
CA MET A 1 -42.01 -60.76 -22.47
C MET A 1 -40.94 -59.68 -22.25
N LYS A 2 -39.82 -59.75 -22.97
CA LYS A 2 -38.55 -59.02 -22.76
C LYS A 2 -38.71 -57.49 -22.80
N LEU A 3 -37.89 -56.75 -22.04
CA LEU A 3 -37.01 -55.64 -22.53
C LEU A 3 -36.10 -55.17 -21.38
N PHE A 4 -34.80 -55.49 -21.42
CA PHE A 4 -33.65 -54.62 -21.76
C PHE A 4 -33.42 -53.44 -20.81
N GLY A 5 -32.27 -53.48 -20.12
CA GLY A 5 -31.80 -52.43 -19.22
C GLY A 5 -31.24 -51.21 -19.95
N LEU A 6 -31.06 -50.14 -19.19
CA LEU A 6 -30.19 -49.03 -19.56
C LEU A 6 -29.46 -48.51 -18.31
N VAL A 7 -28.13 -48.61 -18.39
CA VAL A 7 -27.16 -48.02 -17.48
C VAL A 7 -27.23 -46.49 -17.68
N ALA A 8 -27.54 -45.75 -16.63
CA ALA A 8 -27.43 -44.29 -16.64
C ALA A 8 -25.96 -43.89 -16.46
N PHE A 9 -25.30 -43.55 -17.57
CA PHE A 9 -24.04 -42.84 -17.56
C PHE A 9 -24.26 -41.39 -17.12
N ALA A 10 -23.42 -40.92 -16.19
CA ALA A 10 -23.37 -39.53 -15.77
C ALA A 10 -22.99 -38.61 -16.93
N ALA A 11 -23.73 -37.51 -17.08
CA ALA A 11 -23.26 -36.32 -17.75
C ALA A 11 -23.15 -35.23 -16.68
N THR A 12 -22.02 -35.17 -15.98
CA THR A 12 -21.60 -33.95 -15.30
C THR A 12 -21.27 -32.94 -16.39
N SER A 13 -22.26 -32.12 -16.76
CA SER A 13 -21.98 -30.93 -17.55
C SER A 13 -21.05 -30.05 -16.71
N SER A 14 -19.80 -29.96 -17.12
CA SER A 14 -18.87 -28.95 -16.66
C SER A 14 -19.51 -27.58 -16.88
N LEU A 15 -19.98 -26.95 -15.80
CA LEU A 15 -20.24 -25.52 -15.80
C LEU A 15 -18.88 -24.85 -15.98
N ALA A 16 -18.52 -24.57 -17.24
CA ALA A 16 -17.51 -23.57 -17.52
C ALA A 16 -17.98 -22.28 -16.84
N GLN A 17 -17.20 -21.81 -15.87
CA GLN A 17 -17.40 -20.50 -15.25
C GLN A 17 -17.29 -19.46 -16.35
N PHE A 18 -18.42 -19.00 -16.90
CA PHE A 18 -18.43 -17.81 -17.73
C PHE A 18 -18.10 -16.63 -16.83
N GLN A 19 -16.95 -16.02 -17.07
CA GLN A 19 -16.59 -14.72 -16.51
C GLN A 19 -17.73 -13.73 -16.82
N ASP A 20 -18.16 -12.98 -15.81
CA ASP A 20 -19.35 -12.12 -15.88
C ASP A 20 -19.23 -11.10 -17.01
N THR A 21 -20.13 -11.20 -18.00
CA THR A 21 -20.21 -10.27 -19.14
C THR A 21 -20.83 -8.95 -18.66
N CYS A 22 -20.34 -7.83 -19.20
CA CYS A 22 -20.82 -6.51 -18.78
C CYS A 22 -22.32 -6.25 -19.05
N SER A 23 -22.92 -5.36 -18.26
CA SER A 23 -24.34 -5.02 -18.36
C SER A 23 -24.68 -4.31 -19.68
N GLN A 24 -25.94 -4.41 -20.10
CA GLN A 24 -26.42 -3.70 -21.29
C GLN A 24 -26.26 -2.18 -21.17
N GLN A 25 -26.47 -1.62 -19.97
CA GLN A 25 -26.31 -0.19 -19.71
C GLN A 25 -24.88 0.30 -19.98
N LEU A 26 -23.87 -0.52 -19.63
CA LEU A 26 -22.48 -0.20 -19.93
C LEU A 26 -22.21 -0.26 -21.44
N THR A 27 -22.72 -1.29 -22.12
CA THR A 27 -22.61 -1.44 -23.57
C THR A 27 -23.25 -0.26 -24.32
N ASP A 28 -24.42 0.19 -23.89
CA ASP A 28 -25.10 1.35 -24.47
C ASP A 28 -24.30 2.64 -24.24
N ALA A 29 -23.71 2.79 -23.05
CA ALA A 29 -22.85 3.93 -22.73
C ALA A 29 -21.56 3.96 -23.56
N VAL A 30 -20.99 2.79 -23.88
CA VAL A 30 -19.85 2.68 -24.82
C VAL A 30 -20.27 3.18 -26.20
N ALA A 31 -21.40 2.72 -26.73
CA ALA A 31 -21.89 3.13 -28.05
C ALA A 31 -22.22 4.64 -28.13
N GLU A 32 -22.80 5.20 -27.06
CA GLU A 32 -23.10 6.63 -26.98
C GLU A 32 -21.82 7.50 -26.98
N CYS A 33 -20.82 7.10 -26.20
CA CYS A 33 -19.52 7.77 -26.14
C CYS A 33 -18.78 7.67 -27.48
N GLN A 34 -18.80 6.49 -28.09
CA GLN A 34 -18.22 6.21 -29.40
C GLN A 34 -18.79 7.14 -30.49
N LYS A 35 -20.11 7.29 -30.53
CA LYS A 35 -20.79 8.22 -31.44
C LYS A 35 -20.39 9.68 -31.18
N SER A 36 -20.25 10.06 -29.91
CA SER A 36 -19.81 11.41 -29.54
C SER A 36 -18.36 11.70 -29.90
N ALA A 37 -17.50 10.67 -29.98
CA ALA A 37 -16.11 10.80 -30.41
C ALA A 37 -15.96 10.82 -31.94
N GLY A 38 -17.02 10.46 -32.68
CA GLY A 38 -16.98 10.34 -34.15
C GLY A 38 -16.13 9.17 -34.64
N ILE A 39 -16.01 8.08 -33.86
CA ILE A 39 -15.19 6.91 -34.18
C ILE A 39 -16.09 5.68 -34.30
N ASP A 40 -16.53 5.32 -35.50
CA ASP A 40 -17.54 4.26 -35.68
C ASP A 40 -17.01 2.81 -35.53
N ASP A 41 -15.69 2.61 -35.46
CA ASP A 41 -15.08 1.31 -35.20
C ASP A 41 -14.67 1.16 -33.72
N LEU A 42 -15.28 0.21 -33.02
CA LEU A 42 -14.97 -0.10 -31.62
C LEU A 42 -13.49 -0.48 -31.42
N LYS A 43 -12.85 -1.09 -32.41
CA LYS A 43 -11.41 -1.45 -32.38
C LYS A 43 -10.50 -0.24 -32.44
N LEU A 44 -10.99 0.90 -32.94
CA LEU A 44 -10.27 2.18 -32.95
C LEU A 44 -10.65 3.05 -31.74
N PHE A 45 -11.92 3.01 -31.36
CA PHE A 45 -12.44 3.80 -30.25
C PHE A 45 -11.85 3.37 -28.90
N ILE A 46 -11.80 2.06 -28.61
CA ILE A 46 -11.31 1.60 -27.31
C ILE A 46 -9.84 1.98 -27.07
N PRO A 47 -8.90 1.80 -28.00
CA PRO A 47 -7.55 2.35 -27.88
C PRO A 47 -7.55 3.87 -27.69
N ALA A 48 -8.34 4.61 -28.47
CA ALA A 48 -8.39 6.06 -28.38
C ALA A 48 -8.82 6.57 -27.00
N ILE A 49 -9.65 5.83 -26.26
CA ILE A 49 -10.08 6.22 -24.91
C ILE A 49 -9.24 5.55 -23.80
N LYS A 50 -8.23 4.76 -24.15
CA LYS A 50 -7.30 4.12 -23.22
C LYS A 50 -6.08 4.97 -22.92
N ASP A 51 -5.56 5.69 -23.92
CA ASP A 51 -4.38 6.54 -23.80
C ASP A 51 -4.41 7.76 -24.75
N GLY A 52 -3.53 8.73 -24.48
CA GLY A 52 -3.22 9.83 -25.39
C GLY A 52 -4.32 10.90 -25.54
N ALA A 53 -4.32 11.64 -26.65
CA ALA A 53 -5.21 12.78 -26.83
C ALA A 53 -6.71 12.40 -26.84
N GLY A 54 -7.06 11.18 -27.23
CA GLY A 54 -8.43 10.69 -27.15
C GLY A 54 -8.86 10.41 -25.70
N ARG A 55 -7.96 9.88 -24.86
CA ARG A 55 -8.17 9.71 -23.42
C ARG A 55 -8.41 11.04 -22.74
N ASP A 56 -7.66 12.07 -23.10
CA ASP A 56 -7.86 13.43 -22.59
C ASP A 56 -9.25 13.98 -22.96
N ASN A 57 -9.71 13.75 -24.19
CA ASN A 57 -11.06 14.18 -24.61
C ASN A 57 -12.18 13.41 -23.90
N TYR A 58 -12.01 12.08 -23.76
CA TYR A 58 -12.93 11.21 -23.02
C TYR A 58 -13.04 11.61 -21.55
N CYS A 59 -11.90 11.66 -20.84
CA CYS A 59 -11.85 11.96 -19.42
C CYS A 59 -12.11 13.44 -19.11
N GLY A 60 -11.66 14.35 -19.97
CA GLY A 60 -11.80 15.82 -19.84
C GLY A 60 -13.15 16.40 -20.26
N ASN A 61 -14.17 15.57 -20.52
CA ASN A 61 -15.53 15.98 -20.92
C ASN A 61 -15.65 16.66 -22.30
N ALA A 62 -14.64 16.56 -23.18
CA ALA A 62 -14.75 17.10 -24.54
C ALA A 62 -15.78 16.34 -25.39
N TRP A 63 -15.99 15.05 -25.08
CA TRP A 63 -17.03 14.23 -25.70
C TRP A 63 -18.24 14.08 -24.76
N ALA A 64 -19.28 14.89 -25.01
CA ALA A 64 -20.46 14.98 -24.16
C ALA A 64 -21.20 13.63 -23.98
N GLY A 65 -21.18 12.75 -24.99
CA GLY A 65 -21.80 11.41 -24.90
C GLY A 65 -21.07 10.43 -23.98
N CYS A 66 -19.93 10.80 -23.41
CA CYS A 66 -19.12 9.90 -22.58
C CYS A 66 -19.44 9.95 -21.08
N ALA A 67 -20.37 10.81 -20.65
CA ALA A 67 -20.69 10.98 -19.23
C ALA A 67 -21.15 9.67 -18.55
N LYS A 68 -22.03 8.90 -19.21
CA LYS A 68 -22.53 7.63 -18.67
C LYS A 68 -21.44 6.56 -18.59
N LEU A 69 -20.57 6.50 -19.60
CA LEU A 69 -19.49 5.51 -19.63
C LEU A 69 -18.52 5.75 -18.47
N LYS A 70 -18.17 7.01 -18.20
CA LYS A 70 -17.32 7.37 -17.05
C LYS A 70 -17.96 7.07 -15.70
N LEU A 71 -19.27 7.22 -15.59
CA LEU A 71 -19.98 6.88 -14.36
C LEU A 71 -20.01 5.36 -14.11
N LEU A 72 -20.21 4.56 -15.16
CA LEU A 72 -20.42 3.12 -15.04
C LEU A 72 -19.11 2.31 -15.05
N ALA A 73 -18.10 2.75 -15.81
CA ALA A 73 -16.86 1.99 -15.99
C ALA A 73 -16.13 1.68 -14.66
N PRO A 74 -15.93 2.62 -13.71
CA PRO A 74 -15.21 2.36 -12.45
C PRO A 74 -15.83 1.25 -11.60
N ALA A 75 -17.16 1.08 -11.65
CA ALA A 75 -17.89 0.08 -10.88
C ALA A 75 -18.07 -1.26 -11.62
N SER A 76 -17.54 -1.39 -12.84
CA SER A 76 -17.80 -2.52 -13.74
C SER A 76 -16.60 -3.45 -13.87
N ASP A 77 -16.41 -4.37 -12.92
CA ASP A 77 -15.43 -5.46 -13.00
C ASP A 77 -16.02 -6.66 -13.78
N CYS A 78 -16.09 -6.51 -15.10
CA CYS A 78 -16.73 -7.44 -16.03
C CYS A 78 -15.95 -7.53 -17.34
N ILE A 79 -16.31 -8.48 -18.20
CA ILE A 79 -15.69 -8.63 -19.52
C ILE A 79 -16.53 -7.93 -20.59
N PHE A 80 -15.94 -6.94 -21.24
CA PHE A 80 -16.49 -6.28 -22.43
C PHE A 80 -15.73 -6.75 -23.67
N TRP A 81 -16.42 -7.48 -24.55
CA TRP A 81 -15.83 -8.03 -25.77
C TRP A 81 -15.84 -7.00 -26.91
N ILE A 82 -14.66 -6.75 -27.49
CA ILE A 82 -14.49 -5.83 -28.62
C ILE A 82 -14.55 -6.61 -29.95
N TRP A 83 -13.83 -7.74 -30.01
CA TRP A 83 -13.91 -8.72 -31.10
C TRP A 83 -13.40 -10.07 -30.60
N LYS A 84 -13.47 -11.08 -31.47
CA LYS A 84 -13.03 -12.44 -31.17
C LYS A 84 -11.58 -12.46 -30.64
N GLY A 85 -11.42 -12.79 -29.36
CA GLY A 85 -10.10 -12.88 -28.71
C GLY A 85 -9.56 -11.57 -28.14
N TRP A 86 -10.29 -10.45 -28.22
CA TRP A 86 -9.95 -9.20 -27.55
C TRP A 86 -11.11 -8.69 -26.70
N SER A 87 -10.84 -8.58 -25.41
CA SER A 87 -11.74 -7.97 -24.44
C SER A 87 -11.00 -6.92 -23.63
N VAL A 88 -11.78 -6.10 -22.93
CA VAL A 88 -11.29 -5.18 -21.93
C VAL A 88 -12.10 -5.29 -20.67
N ASN A 89 -11.46 -4.95 -19.55
CA ASN A 89 -12.09 -4.78 -18.25
C ASN A 89 -12.36 -3.27 -18.01
N PRO A 90 -13.62 -2.83 -18.03
CA PRO A 90 -13.94 -1.41 -17.96
C PRO A 90 -13.44 -0.70 -16.69
N SER A 91 -13.50 -1.33 -15.52
CA SER A 91 -13.02 -0.71 -14.27
C SER A 91 -11.51 -0.51 -14.22
N LYS A 92 -10.75 -1.34 -14.95
CA LYS A 92 -9.29 -1.27 -15.01
C LYS A 92 -8.78 -0.44 -16.18
N GLU A 93 -9.49 -0.46 -17.31
CA GLU A 93 -8.98 0.04 -18.59
C GLU A 93 -9.73 1.27 -19.12
N LEU A 94 -11.01 1.42 -18.77
CA LEU A 94 -11.86 2.53 -19.25
C LEU A 94 -12.26 3.52 -18.13
N ALA A 95 -12.02 3.17 -16.87
CA ALA A 95 -12.13 4.12 -15.78
C ALA A 95 -11.13 5.27 -16.00
N CYS A 96 -11.61 6.50 -15.89
CA CYS A 96 -10.72 7.64 -16.01
C CYS A 96 -9.78 7.69 -14.79
N PRO A 97 -8.53 8.14 -14.94
CA PRO A 97 -7.60 8.20 -13.83
C PRO A 97 -8.12 9.08 -12.66
N ALA A 98 -8.99 10.04 -12.96
CA ALA A 98 -9.67 10.86 -11.96
C ALA A 98 -10.70 10.09 -11.09
N ASP A 99 -11.16 8.91 -11.53
CA ASP A 99 -12.21 8.13 -10.86
C ASP A 99 -11.65 7.00 -9.98
N GLN A 100 -10.42 6.54 -10.23
CA GLN A 100 -9.70 5.66 -9.31
C GLN A 100 -8.98 6.51 -8.26
N THR A 101 -9.64 6.68 -7.12
CA THR A 101 -9.07 7.41 -5.98
C THR A 101 -8.36 6.47 -5.03
N THR A 102 -7.21 6.90 -4.51
CA THR A 102 -6.49 6.22 -3.45
C THR A 102 -6.37 7.16 -2.25
N MET A 103 -6.46 6.60 -1.05
CA MET A 103 -6.07 7.26 0.18
C MET A 103 -4.60 6.97 0.44
N LEU A 104 -3.75 7.99 0.53
CA LEU A 104 -2.33 7.85 0.84
C LEU A 104 -2.13 7.87 2.35
N CYS A 105 -1.38 6.92 2.90
CA CYS A 105 -1.06 6.82 4.31
C CYS A 105 0.44 6.73 4.56
N THR A 106 0.86 7.30 5.69
CA THR A 106 2.16 7.10 6.31
C THR A 106 2.27 5.72 7.00
N PRO A 107 3.45 5.28 7.45
CA PRO A 107 3.59 3.97 8.10
C PRO A 107 2.81 3.84 9.42
N ASN A 108 2.61 4.93 10.17
CA ASN A 108 1.74 4.99 11.35
C ASN A 108 0.25 5.23 11.01
N ARG A 109 -0.16 4.97 9.75
CA ARG A 109 -1.53 5.07 9.25
C ARG A 109 -2.18 6.45 9.42
N LEU A 110 -1.41 7.51 9.30
CA LEU A 110 -1.97 8.85 9.12
C LEU A 110 -2.34 9.03 7.64
N ALA A 111 -3.62 9.29 7.36
CA ALA A 111 -4.09 9.64 6.03
C ALA A 111 -3.63 11.04 5.65
N VAL A 112 -3.08 11.15 4.45
CA VAL A 112 -2.89 12.44 3.79
C VAL A 112 -4.27 12.99 3.45
N SER A 113 -4.49 14.27 3.71
CA SER A 113 -5.74 14.98 3.45
C SER A 113 -5.46 16.37 2.92
N GLU A 114 -6.30 16.87 2.02
CA GLU A 114 -6.27 18.27 1.57
C GLU A 114 -7.14 19.15 2.47
N GLY A 115 -6.68 20.36 2.73
CA GLY A 115 -7.49 21.40 3.37
C GLY A 115 -6.96 22.80 3.07
N TYR A 116 -7.84 23.70 2.64
CA TYR A 116 -7.51 25.10 2.36
C TYR A 116 -6.31 25.30 1.40
N GLY A 117 -6.12 24.38 0.45
CA GLY A 117 -5.02 24.44 -0.51
C GLY A 117 -3.70 23.84 -0.02
N LEU A 118 -3.66 23.25 1.19
CA LEU A 118 -2.50 22.58 1.75
C LEU A 118 -2.81 21.10 2.01
N LEU A 119 -1.77 20.32 2.30
CA LEU A 119 -1.91 18.92 2.70
C LEU A 119 -1.54 18.74 4.18
N TYR A 120 -2.16 17.75 4.82
CA TYR A 120 -1.95 17.37 6.21
C TYR A 120 -1.95 15.85 6.33
N ALA A 121 -1.25 15.29 7.32
CA ALA A 121 -1.30 13.86 7.63
C ALA A 121 -1.90 13.65 9.01
N ASN A 122 -3.07 13.01 9.11
CA ASN A 122 -3.77 12.82 10.39
C ASN A 122 -4.57 11.51 10.42
N THR A 123 -5.22 11.23 11.55
CA THR A 123 -6.14 10.10 11.73
C THR A 123 -7.18 10.04 10.59
N ILE A 124 -7.38 8.82 10.07
CA ILE A 124 -8.29 8.54 8.96
C ILE A 124 -9.73 8.97 9.32
N GLN A 125 -10.32 9.85 8.51
CA GLN A 125 -11.69 10.34 8.61
C GLN A 125 -12.63 9.72 7.56
N SER A 126 -12.08 9.05 6.55
CA SER A 126 -12.81 8.44 5.41
C SER A 126 -13.68 9.44 4.65
N ASN A 127 -13.17 10.64 4.38
CA ASN A 127 -13.88 11.69 3.64
C ASN A 127 -13.19 12.03 2.31
N THR A 128 -13.80 12.91 1.52
CA THR A 128 -13.31 13.29 0.18
C THR A 128 -11.96 14.00 0.21
N ASN A 129 -11.59 14.65 1.32
CA ASN A 129 -10.30 15.34 1.44
C ASN A 129 -9.12 14.37 1.46
N GLU A 130 -9.36 13.11 1.84
CA GLU A 130 -8.35 12.06 1.90
C GLU A 130 -8.23 11.28 0.57
N GLN A 131 -8.99 11.67 -0.45
CA GLN A 131 -9.02 10.98 -1.73
C GLN A 131 -8.18 11.71 -2.77
N PHE A 132 -7.21 10.99 -3.33
CA PHE A 132 -6.33 11.49 -4.39
C PHE A 132 -6.42 10.61 -5.63
N ALA A 133 -6.44 11.24 -6.80
CA ALA A 133 -6.43 10.54 -8.07
C ALA A 133 -5.09 10.79 -8.78
N TYR A 134 -4.34 9.73 -9.04
CA TYR A 134 -3.06 9.80 -9.75
C TYR A 134 -3.23 9.39 -11.21
N ASN A 135 -2.85 10.28 -12.13
CA ASN A 135 -2.83 9.99 -13.56
C ASN A 135 -1.41 9.64 -14.00
N ASN A 136 -1.19 8.38 -14.40
CA ASN A 136 0.13 7.90 -14.78
C ASN A 136 0.65 8.46 -16.12
N GLU A 137 -0.23 8.96 -16.99
CA GLU A 137 0.14 9.60 -18.26
C GLU A 137 0.55 11.05 -18.03
N THR A 138 -0.31 11.83 -17.37
CA THR A 138 -0.05 13.26 -17.14
C THR A 138 0.86 13.50 -15.93
N LYS A 139 1.10 12.47 -15.11
CA LYS A 139 1.85 12.51 -13.84
C LYS A 139 1.24 13.45 -12.79
N ALA A 140 -0.02 13.85 -12.96
CA ALA A 140 -0.71 14.70 -12.00
C ALA A 140 -1.31 13.87 -10.85
N ILE A 141 -1.28 14.43 -9.64
CA ILE A 141 -2.04 13.94 -8.49
C ILE A 141 -3.11 14.98 -8.17
N VAL A 142 -4.37 14.61 -8.29
CA VAL A 142 -5.53 15.49 -8.07
C VAL A 142 -6.11 15.22 -6.69
N ALA A 143 -6.23 16.25 -5.87
CA ALA A 143 -7.00 16.21 -4.63
C ALA A 143 -8.50 16.28 -4.95
N LYS A 144 -9.28 15.28 -4.52
CA LYS A 144 -10.69 15.18 -4.92
C LYS A 144 -11.61 16.18 -4.22
N SER A 145 -11.23 16.67 -3.05
CA SER A 145 -11.97 17.68 -2.29
C SER A 145 -12.13 18.99 -3.05
N ASN A 146 -11.08 19.47 -3.72
CA ASN A 146 -11.07 20.76 -4.39
C ASN A 146 -10.80 20.68 -5.91
N GLY A 147 -10.53 19.48 -6.44
CA GLY A 147 -10.28 19.23 -7.86
C GLY A 147 -8.95 19.79 -8.37
N GLN A 148 -8.07 20.23 -7.47
CA GLN A 148 -6.77 20.83 -7.81
C GLN A 148 -5.65 19.79 -7.79
N CYS A 149 -4.56 20.12 -8.48
CA CYS A 149 -3.39 19.27 -8.59
C CYS A 149 -2.38 19.63 -7.50
N LEU A 150 -1.70 18.61 -6.93
CA LEU A 150 -0.52 18.84 -6.10
C LEU A 150 0.54 19.58 -6.94
N ASP A 151 1.03 20.69 -6.43
CA ASP A 151 1.93 21.60 -7.13
C ASP A 151 3.10 21.99 -6.21
N VAL A 152 4.32 21.93 -6.72
CA VAL A 152 5.51 22.42 -6.02
C VAL A 152 5.88 23.80 -6.52
N TYR A 153 5.89 24.78 -5.62
CA TYR A 153 6.32 26.14 -5.92
C TYR A 153 7.54 26.52 -5.08
N LYS A 154 8.23 27.59 -5.49
CA LYS A 154 9.33 28.16 -4.71
C LYS A 154 8.85 29.39 -3.95
N ASP A 155 9.11 29.40 -2.65
CA ASP A 155 8.99 30.58 -1.80
C ASP A 155 10.30 30.74 -1.03
N ASN A 156 10.87 31.96 -1.05
CA ASN A 156 12.15 32.27 -0.40
C ASN A 156 13.26 31.23 -0.70
N ASN A 157 13.40 30.82 -1.97
CA ASN A 157 14.32 29.78 -2.45
C ASN A 157 14.12 28.37 -1.86
N GLN A 158 13.02 28.11 -1.16
CA GLN A 158 12.64 26.78 -0.67
C GLN A 158 11.48 26.23 -1.48
N PHE A 159 11.52 24.94 -1.78
CA PHE A 159 10.36 24.25 -2.35
C PHE A 159 9.28 24.10 -1.28
N LYS A 160 8.05 24.43 -1.66
CA LYS A 160 6.84 24.33 -0.85
C LYS A 160 5.78 23.55 -1.64
N LEU A 161 4.81 23.01 -0.92
CA LEU A 161 3.71 22.22 -1.47
C LEU A 161 2.40 22.93 -1.21
N HIS A 162 1.55 22.98 -2.24
CA HIS A 162 0.15 23.37 -2.15
C HIS A 162 -0.65 22.58 -3.18
N THR A 163 -1.97 22.75 -3.20
CA THR A 163 -2.77 22.41 -4.37
C THR A 163 -2.98 23.65 -5.23
N TYR A 164 -2.97 23.47 -6.55
CA TYR A 164 -3.20 24.56 -7.50
C TYR A 164 -4.00 24.08 -8.71
N ALA A 165 -4.59 25.01 -9.46
CA ALA A 165 -5.35 24.69 -10.66
C ALA A 165 -4.54 23.76 -11.59
N CYS A 166 -5.17 22.67 -12.01
CA CYS A 166 -4.52 21.66 -12.83
C CYS A 166 -4.19 22.19 -14.22
N ASP A 167 -2.93 22.04 -14.63
CA ASP A 167 -2.46 22.34 -15.98
C ASP A 167 -1.55 21.20 -16.48
N SER A 168 -1.94 20.55 -17.57
CA SER A 168 -1.19 19.44 -18.15
C SER A 168 0.21 19.84 -18.62
N LYS A 169 0.45 21.13 -18.90
CA LYS A 169 1.75 21.69 -19.30
C LYS A 169 2.62 22.12 -18.12
N ASN A 170 2.04 22.27 -16.93
CA ASN A 170 2.79 22.72 -15.77
C ASN A 170 3.69 21.60 -15.22
N THR A 171 5.00 21.81 -15.31
CA THR A 171 6.01 20.84 -14.87
C THR A 171 6.11 20.72 -13.34
N ASN A 172 5.58 21.68 -12.59
CA ASN A 172 5.52 21.66 -11.13
C ASN A 172 4.41 20.74 -10.56
N GLN A 173 3.58 20.18 -11.44
CA GLN A 173 2.45 19.30 -11.07
C GLN A 173 2.72 17.84 -11.47
N LYS A 174 3.99 17.50 -11.69
CA LYS A 174 4.40 16.19 -12.21
C LYS A 174 5.06 15.38 -11.10
N TRP A 175 4.45 14.25 -10.80
CA TRP A 175 4.82 13.35 -9.72
C TRP A 175 5.01 11.93 -10.23
N THR A 176 5.89 11.20 -9.57
CA THR A 176 6.10 9.77 -9.75
C THR A 176 5.87 9.10 -8.41
N ILE A 177 5.06 8.05 -8.39
CA ILE A 177 4.86 7.22 -7.20
C ILE A 177 5.63 5.92 -7.39
N THR A 178 6.78 5.78 -6.73
CA THR A 178 7.68 4.62 -6.84
C THR A 178 8.33 4.34 -5.49
N ASN A 179 8.53 3.05 -5.17
CA ASN A 179 9.18 2.62 -3.93
C ASN A 179 8.61 3.31 -2.67
N HIS A 180 7.29 3.41 -2.60
CA HIS A 180 6.56 4.09 -1.52
C HIS A 180 6.93 5.57 -1.33
N LYS A 181 7.39 6.24 -2.38
CA LYS A 181 7.66 7.68 -2.38
C LYS A 181 6.80 8.39 -3.40
N VAL A 182 6.28 9.55 -3.01
CA VAL A 182 5.66 10.51 -3.92
C VAL A 182 6.73 11.53 -4.30
N GLN A 183 7.46 11.23 -5.37
CA GLN A 183 8.60 12.00 -5.86
C GLN A 183 8.14 13.04 -6.89
N HIS A 184 8.62 14.28 -6.77
CA HIS A 184 8.45 15.26 -7.84
C HIS A 184 9.33 14.89 -9.04
N ALA A 185 8.76 14.85 -10.25
CA ALA A 185 9.41 14.35 -11.46
C ALA A 185 10.51 15.26 -12.04
N VAL A 186 10.73 16.43 -11.43
CA VAL A 186 11.63 17.50 -11.94
C VAL A 186 12.57 18.02 -10.85
N HIS A 187 12.06 18.38 -9.68
CA HIS A 187 12.79 19.17 -8.67
C HIS A 187 13.55 18.36 -7.60
N GLY A 188 13.66 17.03 -7.74
CA GLY A 188 14.44 16.19 -6.80
C GLY A 188 13.92 16.18 -5.35
N VAL A 189 12.69 16.64 -5.14
CA VAL A 189 12.02 16.64 -3.83
C VAL A 189 10.94 15.57 -3.77
N CYS A 190 10.69 15.08 -2.56
CA CYS A 190 9.68 14.08 -2.24
C CYS A 190 8.69 14.67 -1.24
N LEU A 191 7.46 14.19 -1.26
CA LEU A 191 6.47 14.48 -0.22
C LEU A 191 7.03 14.05 1.14
N GLN A 192 6.79 14.84 2.18
CA GLN A 192 7.28 14.59 3.53
C GLN A 192 6.22 14.95 4.58
N ALA A 193 5.95 14.01 5.48
CA ALA A 193 5.11 14.21 6.65
C ALA A 193 5.98 14.35 7.92
N ASP A 194 5.49 15.13 8.89
CA ASP A 194 6.02 15.13 10.25
C ASP A 194 5.26 14.09 11.08
N LEU A 195 5.79 12.87 11.16
CA LEU A 195 5.11 11.77 11.84
C LEU A 195 5.04 11.95 13.36
N GLY A 196 5.89 12.82 13.95
CA GLY A 196 5.90 13.12 15.38
C GLY A 196 4.84 14.14 15.79
N HIS A 197 4.23 14.82 14.82
CA HIS A 197 3.17 15.80 15.06
C HIS A 197 1.98 15.55 14.13
N PRO A 198 1.11 14.55 14.42
CA PRO A 198 -0.09 14.30 13.63
C PRO A 198 -0.93 15.56 13.44
N GLY A 199 -1.31 15.85 12.19
CA GLY A 199 -1.99 17.08 11.80
C GLY A 199 -1.06 18.22 11.38
N ALA A 200 0.26 18.06 11.48
CA ALA A 200 1.20 18.98 10.85
C ALA A 200 1.07 18.96 9.31
N ALA A 201 1.43 20.09 8.69
CA ALA A 201 1.37 20.22 7.24
C ALA A 201 2.35 19.24 6.58
N VAL A 202 1.85 18.53 5.58
CA VAL A 202 2.66 17.71 4.67
C VAL A 202 3.31 18.66 3.67
N GLY A 203 4.63 18.57 3.58
CA GLY A 203 5.43 19.42 2.71
C GLY A 203 6.22 18.60 1.69
N VAL A 204 7.29 19.22 1.19
CA VAL A 204 8.30 18.55 0.37
C VAL A 204 9.69 18.79 0.94
N ALA A 205 10.57 17.83 0.77
CA ALA A 205 11.99 17.90 1.16
C ALA A 205 12.84 17.14 0.14
N PRO A 206 14.17 17.32 0.12
CA PRO A 206 15.06 16.50 -0.71
C PRO A 206 14.75 15.00 -0.50
N CYS A 207 14.64 14.25 -1.59
CA CYS A 207 14.36 12.82 -1.50
C CYS A 207 15.48 12.09 -0.75
N SER A 208 15.13 11.39 0.32
CA SER A 208 16.04 10.58 1.15
C SER A 208 16.13 9.12 0.67
N GLY A 209 16.80 8.26 1.44
CA GLY A 209 16.80 6.80 1.21
C GLY A 209 15.43 6.14 1.46
N ALA A 210 15.27 4.88 1.05
CA ALA A 210 14.02 4.14 1.20
C ALA A 210 13.63 3.84 2.67
N SER A 211 14.59 3.92 3.59
CA SER A 211 14.33 3.72 5.02
C SER A 211 13.52 4.87 5.62
N GLU A 212 13.66 6.11 5.12
CA GLU A 212 13.09 7.29 5.79
C GLU A 212 11.57 7.24 5.89
N THR A 213 11.10 7.03 7.13
CA THR A 213 9.69 6.87 7.46
C THR A 213 8.88 8.13 7.14
N ASN A 214 9.45 9.33 7.30
CA ASN A 214 8.75 10.59 7.02
C ASN A 214 8.44 10.82 5.53
N GLN A 215 9.12 10.11 4.62
CA GLN A 215 8.89 10.21 3.17
C GLN A 215 8.24 8.95 2.57
N TRP A 216 7.79 8.03 3.43
CA TRP A 216 7.14 6.81 3.00
C TRP A 216 5.62 7.00 2.97
N PHE A 217 5.02 6.72 1.81
CA PHE A 217 3.58 6.80 1.57
C PHE A 217 3.13 5.60 0.74
N ASP A 218 2.04 4.98 1.14
CA ASP A 218 1.39 3.92 0.37
C ASP A 218 -0.13 4.05 0.45
N ALA A 219 -0.87 3.26 -0.33
CA ALA A 219 -2.31 3.19 -0.17
C ALA A 219 -2.66 2.67 1.23
N CYS A 220 -3.62 3.32 1.90
CA CYS A 220 -3.97 3.03 3.28
C CYS A 220 -4.47 1.60 3.56
N ASP A 221 -4.97 0.91 2.53
CA ASP A 221 -5.36 -0.50 2.59
C ASP A 221 -4.15 -1.44 2.55
N ARG A 222 -3.03 -1.00 1.98
CA ARG A 222 -1.75 -1.72 1.94
C ARG A 222 -0.86 -1.47 3.15
N VAL A 223 -1.04 -0.35 3.86
CA VAL A 223 -0.29 -0.08 5.09
C VAL A 223 -0.71 -1.07 6.19
N PRO A 224 0.20 -1.89 6.74
CA PRO A 224 -0.14 -2.85 7.79
C PRO A 224 -0.76 -2.16 9.01
N LYS A 225 -1.84 -2.76 9.54
CA LYS A 225 -2.50 -2.29 10.77
C LYS A 225 -1.73 -2.67 12.04
N GLY A 226 -0.85 -3.66 11.93
CA GLY A 226 -0.12 -4.24 13.05
C GLY A 226 1.33 -3.79 13.14
N TYR A 227 1.68 -2.60 12.64
CA TYR A 227 3.01 -2.04 12.86
C TYR A 227 3.20 -1.67 14.33
N VAL A 228 4.20 -2.28 14.93
CA VAL A 228 4.50 -2.22 16.35
C VAL A 228 6.00 -2.01 16.57
N GLN A 229 6.33 -1.45 17.71
CA GLN A 229 7.69 -1.44 18.26
C GLN A 229 7.73 -2.31 19.51
N LEU A 230 8.81 -3.05 19.69
CA LEU A 230 9.05 -3.89 20.86
C LEU A 230 10.04 -3.16 21.77
N ARG A 231 9.54 -2.54 22.85
CA ARG A 231 10.38 -1.80 23.79
C ARG A 231 10.75 -2.68 24.99
N ALA A 232 12.03 -2.95 25.17
CA ALA A 232 12.56 -3.66 26.32
C ALA A 232 12.41 -2.84 27.61
N ALA A 233 12.49 -3.50 28.77
CA ALA A 233 12.44 -2.83 30.07
C ALA A 233 13.55 -1.77 30.29
N THR A 234 14.65 -1.87 29.55
CA THR A 234 15.74 -0.88 29.52
C THR A 234 15.34 0.45 28.85
N GLY A 235 14.17 0.50 28.21
CA GLY A 235 13.69 1.64 27.44
C GLY A 235 14.15 1.64 25.97
N LYS A 236 15.01 0.70 25.58
CA LYS A 236 15.48 0.52 24.19
C LYS A 236 14.46 -0.28 23.36
N ASN A 237 14.37 0.02 22.08
CA ASN A 237 13.58 -0.74 21.11
C ASN A 237 14.40 -1.87 20.48
N LEU A 238 13.72 -2.98 20.17
CA LEU A 238 14.23 -4.00 19.26
C LEU A 238 14.42 -3.39 17.87
N LEU A 239 15.53 -3.71 17.23
CA LEU A 239 15.91 -3.22 15.93
C LEU A 239 16.50 -4.35 15.08
N GLU A 240 16.09 -4.44 13.82
CA GLU A 240 16.73 -5.29 12.82
C GLU A 240 17.89 -4.57 12.15
N TYR A 241 19.02 -5.27 12.00
CA TYR A 241 20.13 -4.83 11.17
C TYR A 241 20.90 -6.03 10.60
N ASN A 242 20.98 -6.10 9.27
CA ASN A 242 21.73 -7.15 8.55
C ASN A 242 21.34 -8.58 9.00
N SER A 243 20.03 -8.82 9.17
CA SER A 243 19.42 -10.04 9.70
C SER A 243 19.69 -10.34 11.19
N GLY A 244 20.49 -9.52 11.87
CA GLY A 244 20.64 -9.54 13.32
C GLY A 244 19.58 -8.68 14.01
N LEU A 245 19.38 -8.93 15.30
CA LEU A 245 18.45 -8.18 16.14
C LEU A 245 19.22 -7.52 17.28
N TYR A 246 18.94 -6.25 17.55
CA TYR A 246 19.69 -5.39 18.47
C TYR A 246 18.76 -4.50 19.30
N LEU A 247 19.33 -3.85 20.31
CA LEU A 247 18.65 -2.92 21.20
C LEU A 247 19.23 -1.51 21.05
N ASN A 248 18.40 -0.53 20.68
CA ASN A 248 18.82 0.88 20.58
C ASN A 248 17.76 1.84 21.17
N PRO A 249 18.05 3.12 21.47
CA PRO A 249 17.07 4.09 21.98
C PRO A 249 15.83 4.36 21.11
N GLY A 250 15.71 3.73 19.93
CA GLY A 250 14.65 3.99 18.96
C GLY A 250 14.94 5.21 18.09
N GLY A 251 14.00 5.56 17.23
CA GLY A 251 14.15 6.66 16.28
C GLY A 251 14.96 6.28 15.05
N HIS A 252 15.23 4.99 14.88
CA HIS A 252 15.62 4.46 13.60
C HIS A 252 14.36 4.32 12.74
N ASP A 253 14.55 4.32 11.44
CA ASP A 253 13.52 4.14 10.43
C ASP A 253 12.85 2.74 10.53
N PHE A 254 12.39 2.15 9.43
CA PHE A 254 11.79 0.81 9.39
C PHE A 254 12.54 -0.31 10.13
N ASN A 255 13.80 -0.12 10.51
CA ASN A 255 14.60 -1.06 11.30
C ASN A 255 14.04 -1.35 12.69
N ASP A 256 13.33 -0.43 13.35
CA ASP A 256 12.75 -0.67 14.67
C ASP A 256 11.23 -0.97 14.66
N ILE A 257 10.67 -1.15 13.46
CA ILE A 257 9.24 -1.41 13.23
C ILE A 257 9.03 -2.86 12.80
N PHE A 258 8.06 -3.53 13.42
CA PHE A 258 7.68 -4.90 13.10
C PHE A 258 6.19 -4.97 12.78
N GLU A 259 5.79 -5.82 11.84
CA GLU A 259 4.41 -6.24 11.65
C GLU A 259 4.13 -7.46 12.53
N TRP A 260 3.18 -7.30 13.47
CA TRP A 260 2.69 -8.40 14.29
C TRP A 260 1.39 -8.97 13.73
N GLY A 261 1.39 -10.26 13.38
CA GLY A 261 0.20 -10.96 12.90
C GLY A 261 0.43 -12.45 12.67
N ASN A 262 -0.59 -13.28 12.87
CA ASN A 262 -0.53 -14.74 12.65
C ASN A 262 0.64 -15.45 13.38
N GLY A 263 1.02 -14.93 14.55
CA GLY A 263 2.15 -15.43 15.34
C GLY A 263 3.53 -15.10 14.75
N LEU A 264 3.62 -14.26 13.72
CA LEU A 264 4.86 -13.81 13.10
C LEU A 264 5.17 -12.38 13.55
N LEU A 265 6.45 -12.10 13.78
CA LEU A 265 7.01 -10.76 13.90
C LEU A 265 7.86 -10.49 12.66
N LYS A 266 7.31 -9.77 11.68
CA LYS A 266 7.99 -9.46 10.43
C LYS A 266 8.64 -8.08 10.51
N SER A 267 9.96 -8.00 10.34
CA SER A 267 10.66 -6.73 10.28
C SER A 267 10.23 -5.91 9.06
N ALA A 268 9.90 -4.64 9.27
CA ALA A 268 9.50 -3.74 8.19
C ALA A 268 10.69 -3.31 7.32
N SER A 269 11.93 -3.37 7.82
CA SER A 269 13.14 -2.97 7.08
C SER A 269 13.53 -3.94 5.96
N ASN A 270 13.47 -5.24 6.24
CA ASN A 270 13.96 -6.27 5.33
C ASN A 270 12.87 -7.29 4.91
N GLY A 271 11.65 -7.15 5.45
CA GLY A 271 10.51 -8.01 5.14
C GLY A 271 10.62 -9.46 5.63
N GLN A 272 11.60 -9.76 6.47
CA GLN A 272 11.85 -11.09 7.04
C GLN A 272 11.26 -11.22 8.44
N CYS A 273 11.03 -12.46 8.88
CA CYS A 273 10.40 -12.78 10.15
C CYS A 273 11.46 -13.15 11.20
N LEU A 274 11.23 -12.76 12.46
CA LEU A 274 12.02 -13.25 13.59
C LEU A 274 11.95 -14.78 13.62
N ASP A 275 13.12 -15.40 13.57
CA ASP A 275 13.30 -16.85 13.45
C ASP A 275 14.30 -17.34 14.50
N VAL A 276 13.98 -18.47 15.13
CA VAL A 276 14.85 -19.14 16.09
C VAL A 276 15.40 -20.43 15.49
N TYR A 277 16.72 -20.46 15.31
CA TYR A 277 17.44 -21.63 14.78
C TYR A 277 18.43 -22.17 15.80
N LYS A 278 18.94 -23.39 15.57
CA LYS A 278 20.05 -23.96 16.36
C LYS A 278 21.36 -23.80 15.61
N ASP A 279 22.38 -23.30 16.29
CA ASP A 279 23.74 -23.26 15.74
C ASP A 279 24.40 -24.65 15.71
N GLY A 280 25.65 -24.72 15.26
CA GLY A 280 26.43 -25.97 15.18
C GLY A 280 26.66 -26.66 16.52
N ASN A 281 26.45 -25.96 17.65
CA ASN A 281 26.55 -26.50 19.00
C ASN A 281 25.17 -26.86 19.58
N GLY A 282 24.09 -26.73 18.78
CA GLY A 282 22.73 -26.99 19.22
C GLY A 282 22.11 -25.87 20.06
N GLN A 283 22.77 -24.72 20.21
CA GLN A 283 22.26 -23.58 20.96
C GLN A 283 21.26 -22.79 20.12
N PHE A 284 20.17 -22.36 20.75
CA PHE A 284 19.22 -21.48 20.09
C PHE A 284 19.82 -20.10 19.83
N LYS A 285 19.63 -19.59 18.62
CA LYS A 285 20.06 -18.26 18.16
C LYS A 285 18.88 -17.55 17.51
N LEU A 286 18.97 -16.22 17.49
CA LEU A 286 17.97 -15.32 16.92
C LEU A 286 18.52 -14.65 15.67
N HIS A 287 17.72 -14.61 14.62
CA HIS A 287 17.95 -13.79 13.41
C HIS A 287 16.61 -13.44 12.78
N THR A 288 16.64 -12.71 11.66
CA THR A 288 15.50 -12.68 10.73
C THR A 288 15.73 -13.65 9.58
N TYR A 289 14.66 -14.27 9.10
CA TYR A 289 14.69 -15.16 7.95
C TYR A 289 13.44 -15.00 7.08
N ALA A 290 13.49 -15.47 5.83
CA ALA A 290 12.35 -15.40 4.92
C ALA A 290 11.07 -15.92 5.60
N CYS A 291 10.01 -15.11 5.59
CA CYS A 291 8.78 -15.43 6.28
C CYS A 291 8.10 -16.66 5.66
N ASP A 292 7.78 -17.64 6.48
CA ASP A 292 6.98 -18.79 6.12
C ASP A 292 5.92 -19.05 7.20
N SER A 293 4.65 -18.96 6.81
CA SER A 293 3.51 -19.20 7.70
C SER A 293 3.48 -20.59 8.33
N ASN A 294 4.16 -21.58 7.72
CA ASN A 294 4.25 -22.95 8.20
C ASN A 294 5.54 -23.24 9.00
N ASN A 295 6.50 -22.30 9.00
CA ASN A 295 7.75 -22.47 9.72
C ASN A 295 7.53 -22.27 11.23
N GLY A 296 7.62 -23.37 11.99
CA GLY A 296 7.48 -23.37 13.44
C GLY A 296 8.54 -22.56 14.19
N ASN A 297 9.70 -22.32 13.59
CA ASN A 297 10.78 -21.50 14.17
C ASN A 297 10.49 -20.00 14.16
N GLN A 298 9.44 -19.58 13.45
CA GLN A 298 9.05 -18.17 13.33
C GLN A 298 7.82 -17.83 14.15
N LYS A 299 7.34 -18.80 14.95
CA LYS A 299 6.08 -18.65 15.69
C LYS A 299 6.33 -18.14 17.09
N TRP A 300 5.66 -17.05 17.41
CA TRP A 300 5.74 -16.36 18.68
C TRP A 300 4.34 -16.20 19.30
N THR A 301 4.34 -16.02 20.61
CA THR A 301 3.19 -15.63 21.41
C THR A 301 3.61 -14.45 22.27
N ILE A 302 2.74 -13.46 22.40
CA ILE A 302 2.98 -12.27 23.23
C ILE A 302 1.91 -12.25 24.31
N ALA A 303 2.32 -12.47 25.56
CA ALA A 303 1.43 -12.46 26.71
C ALA A 303 2.19 -12.02 27.96
N ASN A 304 1.54 -11.24 28.82
CA ASN A 304 2.13 -10.75 30.08
C ASN A 304 3.50 -10.07 29.87
N ASN A 305 3.62 -9.24 28.82
CA ASN A 305 4.85 -8.58 28.41
C ASN A 305 6.03 -9.51 28.09
N VAL A 306 5.77 -10.79 27.82
CA VAL A 306 6.80 -11.74 27.40
C VAL A 306 6.54 -12.17 25.96
N VAL A 307 7.58 -12.08 25.13
CA VAL A 307 7.58 -12.60 23.75
C VAL A 307 8.16 -14.00 23.79
N LYS A 308 7.28 -15.00 23.86
CA LYS A 308 7.64 -16.41 24.01
C LYS A 308 7.52 -17.12 22.66
N HIS A 309 8.50 -17.96 22.35
CA HIS A 309 8.45 -18.80 21.17
C HIS A 309 7.35 -19.88 21.32
N ALA A 310 6.57 -20.10 20.26
CA ALA A 310 5.36 -20.93 20.30
C ALA A 310 5.65 -22.42 20.11
N THR A 311 6.72 -22.77 19.37
CA THR A 311 7.07 -24.18 19.07
C THR A 311 8.14 -24.73 20.03
N HIS A 312 9.27 -24.04 20.14
CA HIS A 312 10.31 -24.32 21.14
C HIS A 312 9.85 -23.90 22.53
N ASN A 313 9.47 -24.88 23.34
CA ASN A 313 9.06 -24.67 24.72
C ASN A 313 10.17 -24.00 25.54
N ASN A 314 9.78 -23.12 26.45
CA ASN A 314 10.66 -22.40 27.35
C ASN A 314 11.68 -21.46 26.68
N ILE A 315 11.45 -21.03 25.44
CA ILE A 315 12.31 -20.03 24.77
C ILE A 315 11.61 -18.67 24.72
N CYS A 316 12.28 -17.62 25.19
CA CYS A 316 11.79 -16.26 25.26
C CYS A 316 12.78 -15.28 24.59
N LEU A 317 12.25 -14.23 23.97
CA LEU A 317 13.05 -13.10 23.50
C LEU A 317 13.67 -12.37 24.69
N ASP A 318 14.98 -12.14 24.64
CA ASP A 318 15.76 -11.66 25.78
C ASP A 318 16.68 -10.50 25.34
N ALA A 319 16.56 -9.38 26.05
CA ALA A 319 17.35 -8.18 25.86
C ALA A 319 18.41 -8.05 26.95
N ASP A 320 19.41 -8.95 26.92
CA ASP A 320 20.51 -8.94 27.89
C ASP A 320 21.38 -7.68 27.71
N PRO A 321 21.40 -6.76 28.69
CA PRO A 321 22.15 -5.51 28.59
C PRO A 321 23.67 -5.71 28.76
N THR A 322 24.14 -6.92 29.10
CA THR A 322 25.56 -7.22 29.28
C THR A 322 26.31 -7.38 27.96
N TYR A 323 25.60 -7.56 26.84
CA TYR A 323 26.21 -7.59 25.52
C TYR A 323 26.69 -6.21 25.08
N ALA A 324 28.00 -6.09 24.86
CA ALA A 324 28.62 -4.83 24.44
C ALA A 324 28.11 -4.33 23.07
N ASP A 325 27.78 -5.24 22.16
CA ASP A 325 27.18 -4.94 20.85
C ASP A 325 25.65 -4.79 20.92
N SER A 326 25.04 -4.93 22.10
CA SER A 326 23.60 -4.77 22.35
C SER A 326 22.72 -5.66 21.47
N HIS A 327 23.17 -6.85 21.05
CA HIS A 327 22.31 -7.78 20.32
C HIS A 327 21.20 -8.34 21.24
N ALA A 328 20.01 -8.53 20.67
CA ALA A 328 18.97 -9.32 21.29
C ALA A 328 19.25 -10.80 21.06
N GLN A 329 18.85 -11.63 22.02
CA GLN A 329 18.99 -13.08 21.92
C GLN A 329 17.66 -13.77 22.23
N VAL A 330 17.70 -15.10 22.24
CA VAL A 330 16.68 -15.91 22.90
C VAL A 330 17.29 -16.66 24.05
N TRP A 331 16.55 -16.80 25.14
CA TRP A 331 16.99 -17.51 26.33
C TRP A 331 15.87 -18.33 26.96
N GLU A 332 16.24 -19.15 27.94
CA GLU A 332 15.25 -19.86 28.75
C GLU A 332 14.32 -18.87 29.45
N CYS A 333 13.01 -19.06 29.30
CA CYS A 333 12.01 -18.21 29.91
C CYS A 333 12.14 -18.26 31.44
N THR A 334 12.40 -17.11 32.05
CA THR A 334 12.60 -17.00 33.50
C THR A 334 11.54 -16.09 34.11
N PRO A 335 10.78 -16.54 35.13
CA PRO A 335 9.77 -15.71 35.79
C PRO A 335 10.36 -14.39 36.31
N ASN A 336 9.69 -13.29 36.05
CA ASN A 336 10.08 -11.93 36.48
C ASN A 336 11.48 -11.49 36.00
N ASN A 337 12.03 -12.08 34.93
CA ASN A 337 13.28 -11.61 34.36
C ASN A 337 13.06 -10.27 33.62
N PRO A 338 13.65 -9.16 34.07
CA PRO A 338 13.49 -7.84 33.45
C PRO A 338 13.99 -7.80 32.00
N ASN A 339 14.97 -8.63 31.63
CA ASN A 339 15.50 -8.69 30.27
C ASN A 339 14.51 -9.32 29.27
N GLN A 340 13.51 -10.06 29.77
CA GLN A 340 12.49 -10.74 28.96
C GLN A 340 11.15 -9.98 28.97
N GLN A 341 11.14 -8.76 29.51
CA GLN A 341 9.96 -7.90 29.54
C GLN A 341 9.98 -6.92 28.36
N TRP A 342 8.93 -7.00 27.55
CA TRP A 342 8.73 -6.25 26.32
C TRP A 342 7.37 -5.57 26.35
N THR A 343 7.37 -4.26 26.17
CA THR A 343 6.16 -3.49 25.90
C THR A 343 5.95 -3.47 24.39
N LEU A 344 4.81 -4.01 23.94
CA LEU A 344 4.38 -3.90 22.55
C LEU A 344 3.68 -2.55 22.36
N LEU A 345 4.34 -1.63 21.67
CA LEU A 345 3.82 -0.30 21.37
C LEU A 345 3.26 -0.30 19.96
N GLN A 346 2.05 0.24 19.75
CA GLN A 346 1.60 0.57 18.40
C GLN A 346 2.55 1.62 17.83
N TYR A 347 2.95 1.46 16.57
CA TYR A 347 3.90 2.39 15.96
C TYR A 347 3.29 3.79 15.84
N SER A 348 3.92 4.74 16.54
CA SER A 348 3.73 6.18 16.42
C SER A 348 5.10 6.82 16.58
N LYS A 349 5.47 7.77 15.71
CA LYS A 349 6.75 8.49 15.81
C LYS A 349 6.69 9.57 16.87
#